data_AF-A0A2H5VDG0-F1
#
_entry.id   AF-A0A2H5VDG0-F1
#
_cell.length_a   1.000
_cell.length_b   1.000
_cell.length_c   1.000
_cell.angle_alpha   90.00
_cell.angle_beta   90.00
_cell.angle_gamma   90.00
#
_symmetry.space_group_name_H-M   'P 1'
#
loop_
_entity.id
_entity.type
_entity.pdbx_description
1 polymer ?
#
loop_
_entity_poly.entity_id
_entity_poly.type
_entity_poly.pdbx_seq_one_letter_code
_entity_poly.pdbx_strand_id
1 'polypeptide(L)' 'MDILKEDEELFQIYKKLKAKRIRELKEAKENLEEIVKILRKEADDYFILYITLRRLILGDFKGYEERKKYLLKRLE' A
#
# COMPACT_ATOMS: atom_id res chain seq x y z
N MET A 1 -19.14 -6.31 8.27
CA MET A 1 -17.92 -6.36 7.45
C MET A 1 -17.21 -7.65 7.79
N ASP A 2 -16.85 -8.46 6.80
CA ASP A 2 -16.13 -9.72 7.02
C ASP A 2 -14.64 -9.41 7.11
N ILE A 3 -14.08 -9.47 8.31
CA ILE A 3 -12.68 -9.09 8.57
C ILE A 3 -11.71 -9.96 7.79
N LEU A 4 -11.98 -11.26 7.64
CA LEU A 4 -11.08 -12.18 6.92
C LEU A 4 -11.04 -11.84 5.43
N LYS A 5 -12.20 -11.55 4.85
CA LYS A 5 -12.29 -11.11 3.45
C LYS A 5 -11.58 -9.78 3.23
N GLU A 6 -11.77 -8.81 4.13
CA GLU A 6 -11.13 -7.49 4.04
C GLU A 6 -9.60 -7.56 4.21
N ASP A 7 -9.10 -8.41 5.10
CA ASP A 7 -7.67 -8.68 5.24
C ASP A 7 -7.08 -9.27 3.94
N GLU A 8 -7.78 -10.23 3.33
CA GLU A 8 -7.35 -10.81 2.05
C GLU A 8 -7.33 -9.76 0.93
N GLU A 9 -8.35 -8.90 0.84
CA GLU A 9 -8.37 -7.80 -0.14
C GLU A 9 -7.20 -6.83 0.08
N LEU A 10 -6.90 -6.46 1.33
CA LEU A 10 -5.78 -5.60 1.68
C LEU A 10 -4.43 -6.25 1.33
N PHE A 11 -4.31 -7.57 1.52
CA PHE A 11 -3.12 -8.33 1.13
C PHE A 11 -2.92 -8.35 -0.39
N GLN A 12 -3.99 -8.44 -1.18
CA GLN A 12 -3.89 -8.33 -2.65
C GLN A 12 -3.46 -6.92 -3.08
N ILE A 13 -3.94 -5.87 -2.40
CA ILE A 13 -3.49 -4.49 -2.65
C ILE A 13 -1.98 -4.36 -2.39
N TYR A 14 -1.49 -4.90 -1.27
CA TYR A 14 -0.06 -4.92 -0.96
C TYR A 14 0.77 -5.58 -2.07
N LYS A 15 0.37 -6.77 -2.54
CA LYS A 15 1.07 -7.47 -3.63
C LYS A 15 1.19 -6.62 -4.89
N LYS A 16 0.12 -5.93 -5.26
CA LYS A 16 0.10 -5.04 -6.44
C LYS A 16 0.98 -3.82 -6.26
N LEU A 17 0.98 -3.18 -5.08
CA LEU A 17 1.85 -2.03 -4.77
C LEU A 17 3.32 -2.45 -4.83
N LYS A 18 3.68 -3.58 -4.21
CA LYS A 18 5.05 -4.12 -4.26
C LYS A 18 5.50 -4.37 -5.69
N ALA A 19 4.67 -5.01 -6.51
CA ALA A 19 4.98 -5.23 -7.92
C ALA A 19 5.17 -3.90 -8.70
N LYS A 20 4.37 -2.86 -8.40
CA LYS A 20 4.54 -1.52 -8.97
C LYS A 20 5.90 -0.93 -8.59
N ARG A 21 6.28 -0.93 -7.31
CA ARG A 21 7.59 -0.40 -6.85
C ARG A 21 8.78 -1.13 -7.44
N ILE A 22 8.71 -2.46 -7.57
CA ILE A 22 9.76 -3.25 -8.22
C ILE A 22 9.94 -2.84 -9.70
N ARG A 23 8.85 -2.56 -10.43
CA ARG A 23 8.95 -2.07 -11.82
C ARG A 23 9.59 -0.68 -11.88
N GLU A 24 9.13 0.25 -11.03
CA GLU A 24 9.70 1.60 -10.95
C GLU A 24 11.21 1.54 -10.62
N LEU A 25 11.64 0.68 -9.68
CA LEU A 25 13.07 0.51 -9.34
C LEU A 25 13.89 -0.01 -10.52
N LYS A 26 13.34 -0.95 -11.30
CA LYS A 26 14.01 -1.46 -12.51
C LYS A 26 14.17 -0.37 -13.58
N GLU A 27 13.18 0.50 -13.70
CA GLU A 27 13.18 1.62 -14.66
C GLU A 27 14.17 2.72 -14.24
N ALA A 28 14.30 2.98 -12.94
CA ALA A 28 15.22 3.98 -12.38
C ALA A 28 16.71 3.63 -12.60
N LYS A 29 17.04 2.36 -12.87
CA LYS A 29 18.41 1.85 -13.10
C LYS A 29 19.39 2.25 -11.99
N GLU A 30 20.19 3.29 -12.23
CA GLU A 30 21.25 3.80 -11.34
C GLU A 30 21.01 5.27 -10.92
N ASN A 31 19.86 5.86 -11.25
CA ASN A 31 19.50 7.20 -10.81
C ASN A 31 19.19 7.18 -9.30
N LEU A 32 20.19 7.51 -8.48
CA LEU A 32 20.09 7.48 -7.02
C LEU A 32 18.91 8.30 -6.48
N GLU A 33 18.65 9.49 -7.05
CA GLU A 33 17.56 10.35 -6.59
C GLU A 33 16.20 9.70 -6.84
N GLU A 34 16.04 9.09 -8.01
CA GLU A 34 14.82 8.38 -8.38
C GLU A 34 14.62 7.12 -7.53
N ILE A 35 15.68 6.36 -7.29
CA ILE A 35 15.67 5.20 -6.38
C ILE A 35 15.23 5.62 -4.98
N VAL A 36 15.84 6.67 -4.41
CA VAL A 36 15.47 7.18 -3.07
C VAL A 36 14.00 7.60 -3.03
N LYS A 37 13.50 8.25 -4.09
CA LYS A 37 12.09 8.64 -4.20
C LYS A 37 11.17 7.42 -4.23
N ILE A 38 11.54 6.36 -4.94
CA ILE A 38 10.75 5.12 -5.01
C ILE A 38 10.75 4.39 -3.66
N LEU A 39 11.90 4.29 -2.99
CA LEU A 39 12.01 3.67 -1.66
C LEU A 39 11.18 4.43 -0.61
N ARG A 40 11.13 5.77 -0.67
CA ARG A 40 10.23 6.57 0.18
C ARG A 40 8.76 6.25 -0.10
N LYS A 41 8.35 6.17 -1.37
CA LYS A 41 6.98 5.79 -1.73
C LYS A 41 6.63 4.38 -1.22
N GLU A 42 7.57 3.44 -1.31
CA GLU A 42 7.39 2.09 -0.80
C GLU A 42 7.21 2.08 0.73
N ALA A 43 8.05 2.84 1.47
CA ALA A 43 7.90 2.99 2.92
C ALA A 43 6.53 3.60 3.30
N ASP A 44 6.08 4.62 2.56
CA ASP A 44 4.75 5.20 2.75
C ASP A 44 3.64 4.17 2.49
N ASP A 45 3.75 3.37 1.42
CA ASP A 45 2.79 2.31 1.09
C ASP A 45 2.65 1.33 2.26
N TYR A 46 3.78 0.86 2.83
CA TYR A 46 3.79 -0.04 3.98
C TYR A 46 3.17 0.61 5.22
N PHE A 47 3.50 1.87 5.51
CA PHE A 47 2.97 2.57 6.67
C PHE A 47 1.44 2.71 6.59
N ILE A 48 0.92 3.04 5.41
CA ILE A 48 -0.53 3.17 5.19
C ILE A 48 -1.20 1.80 5.27
N LEU A 49 -0.62 0.75 4.67
CA LEU A 49 -1.12 -0.63 4.78
C LEU A 49 -1.26 -1.04 6.25
N TYR A 50 -0.23 -0.80 7.05
CA TYR A 50 -0.23 -1.09 8.49
C TYR A 50 -1.36 -0.34 9.22
N ILE A 51 -1.50 0.97 9.02
CA ILE A 51 -2.59 1.74 9.65
C ILE A 51 -3.97 1.25 9.20
N THR A 52 -4.10 0.88 7.93
CA THR A 52 -5.37 0.38 7.36
C THR A 52 -5.76 -0.93 8.02
N LEU A 53 -4.83 -1.88 8.13
CA LEU A 53 -5.03 -3.15 8.82
C LEU A 53 -5.36 -2.94 10.31
N ARG A 54 -4.64 -2.04 10.99
CA ARG A 54 -4.92 -1.70 12.38
C ARG A 54 -6.34 -1.18 12.56
N ARG A 55 -6.84 -0.34 11.66
CA ARG A 55 -8.24 0.16 11.71
C ARG A 55 -9.26 -0.95 11.50
N LEU A 56 -8.99 -1.87 10.58
CA LEU A 56 -9.83 -3.06 10.35
C LEU A 56 -9.95 -3.89 11.64
N ILE A 57 -8.82 -4.20 12.29
CA ILE A 57 -8.77 -5.00 13.52
C ILE A 57 -9.48 -4.29 14.68
N LEU A 58 -9.36 -2.96 14.78
CA LEU A 58 -10.03 -2.17 15.83
C LEU A 58 -11.52 -1.91 15.56
N GLY A 59 -12.06 -2.37 14.43
CA GLY A 59 -13.46 -2.14 14.05
C GLY A 59 -13.78 -0.72 13.56
N ASP A 60 -12.76 0.10 13.27
CA ASP A 60 -12.93 1.41 12.65
C ASP A 60 -13.12 1.27 11.13
N PHE A 61 -14.31 0.80 10.74
CA PHE A 61 -14.61 0.47 9.34
C PHE A 61 -14.66 1.70 8.43
N LYS A 62 -15.11 2.86 8.94
CA LYS A 62 -15.12 4.10 8.14
C LYS A 62 -13.70 4.53 7.81
N GLY A 63 -12.82 4.55 8.82
CA GLY A 63 -11.42 4.88 8.63
C GLY A 63 -10.67 3.86 7.78
N TYR A 64 -11.00 2.58 7.92
CA TYR A 64 -10.50 1.53 7.04
C TYR A 64 -10.85 1.80 5.57
N GLU A 65 -12.13 2.04 5.25
CA GLU A 65 -12.59 2.30 3.88
C GLU A 65 -11.93 3.54 3.24
N GLU A 66 -11.79 4.63 4.01
CA GLU A 66 -11.11 5.84 3.56
C GLU A 66 -9.64 5.56 3.20
N ARG A 67 -8.94 4.79 4.03
CA ARG A 67 -7.52 4.45 3.80
C ARG A 67 -7.33 3.40 2.72
N LYS A 68 -8.24 2.42 2.60
CA LYS A 68 -8.29 1.46 1.49
C LYS A 68 -8.42 2.18 0.15
N LYS A 69 -9.33 3.16 0.04
CA LYS A 69 -9.45 4.01 -1.16
C LYS A 69 -8.16 4.76 -1.47
N TYR A 70 -7.47 5.26 -0.45
CA TYR A 70 -6.18 5.93 -0.64
C TYR A 70 -5.12 4.97 -1.20
N LEU A 71 -5.04 3.73 -0.70
CA LEU A 71 -4.15 2.70 -1.23
C LEU A 71 -4.47 2.34 -2.68
N LEU A 72 -5.75 2.21 -3.02
CA LEU A 72 -6.19 1.95 -4.41
C LEU A 72 -5.75 3.07 -5.37
N LYS A 73 -5.87 4.34 -4.96
CA LYS A 73 -5.38 5.49 -5.76
C LYS A 73 -3.87 5.48 -6.00
N ARG A 74 -3.10 4.78 -5.16
CA ARG A 74 -1.63 4.66 -5.34
C ARG A 74 -1.26 3.55 -6.32
N LEU A 75 -2.20 2.65 -6.63
CA LEU A 75 -2.06 1.66 -7.69
C LEU A 75 -2.24 2.27 -9.08
N GLU A 76 -3.16 3.23 -9.23
CA GLU A 76 -3.27 4.10 -10.41
C GLU A 76 -1.95 4.83 -10.70
#